data_AF-A0A086YJB8-F1
#
_entry.id   AF-A0A086YJB8-F1
#
_cell.length_a   1.000
_cell.length_b   1.000
_cell.length_c   1.000
_cell.angle_alpha   90.00
_cell.angle_beta   90.00
_cell.angle_gamma   90.00
#
_symmetry.space_group_name_H-M   'P 1'
#
loop_
_entity.id
_entity.type
_entity.pdbx_description
1 polymer ?
#
loop_
_entity_poly.entity_id
_entity_poly.type
_entity_poly.pdbx_seq_one_letter_code
_entity_poly.pdbx_strand_id
1 'polypeptide(L)'
;MEYETLERDFITRTLKIICQYEKNIPKFEQFEVTLLINCLVGLLILPKERFYKKIPNTPINQLKDWGLRADHIIKPGMEKRSLKELTIEKLTLKEVVRRMRNSVSHFKLEVRGDGNEITHLVFSDQHIVFSDQHKLKKKDVFEAVIPVECLKTFVTKLAQSV
;
A
#
# COMPACT_ATOMS: atom_id res chain seq x y z
N MET A 1 16.88 2.08 -24.08
CA MET A 1 17.31 3.36 -23.46
C MET A 1 17.71 3.07 -22.03
N GLU A 2 18.91 3.47 -21.63
CA GLU A 2 19.43 3.25 -20.29
C GLU A 2 18.62 4.03 -19.23
N TYR A 3 18.90 3.75 -17.96
CA TYR A 3 18.33 4.47 -16.83
C TYR A 3 19.14 5.75 -16.58
N GLU A 4 18.48 6.90 -16.56
CA GLU A 4 19.09 8.17 -16.11
C GLU A 4 19.08 8.23 -14.58
N THR A 5 17.98 7.82 -13.97
CA THR A 5 17.85 7.62 -12.52
C THR A 5 17.01 6.38 -12.31
N LEU A 6 17.67 5.27 -11.93
CA LEU A 6 17.07 3.94 -11.82
C LEU A 6 15.68 3.99 -11.19
N GLU A 7 15.53 4.72 -10.10
CA GLU A 7 14.30 4.78 -9.31
C GLU A 7 13.16 5.52 -10.00
N ARG A 8 13.43 6.76 -10.45
CA ARG A 8 12.43 7.61 -11.08
C ARG A 8 11.96 6.95 -12.38
N ASP A 9 12.90 6.44 -13.14
CA ASP A 9 12.62 5.78 -14.39
C ASP A 9 11.94 4.44 -14.18
N PHE A 10 12.32 3.66 -13.16
CA PHE A 10 11.64 2.42 -12.82
C PHE A 10 10.18 2.69 -12.49
N ILE A 11 9.89 3.63 -11.59
CA ILE A 11 8.52 4.05 -11.25
C ILE A 11 7.76 4.51 -12.51
N THR A 12 8.36 5.40 -13.30
CA THR A 12 7.74 5.95 -14.53
C THR A 12 7.45 4.85 -15.54
N ARG A 13 8.37 3.91 -15.73
CA ARG A 13 8.22 2.78 -16.66
C ARG A 13 7.20 1.77 -16.13
N THR A 14 7.14 1.50 -14.82
CA THR A 14 6.12 0.66 -14.21
C THR A 14 4.72 1.20 -14.46
N LEU A 15 4.49 2.51 -14.28
CA LEU A 15 3.20 3.14 -14.60
C LEU A 15 2.88 3.04 -16.11
N LYS A 16 3.86 3.25 -16.98
CA LYS A 16 3.68 3.08 -18.44
C LYS A 16 3.34 1.65 -18.85
N ILE A 17 3.91 0.64 -18.18
CA ILE A 17 3.60 -0.77 -18.42
C ILE A 17 2.13 -1.05 -18.14
N ILE A 18 1.58 -0.51 -17.05
CA ILE A 18 0.14 -0.64 -16.73
C ILE A 18 -0.69 -0.05 -17.87
N CYS A 19 -0.41 1.18 -18.29
CA CYS A 19 -1.15 1.83 -19.39
C CYS A 19 -1.02 1.08 -20.73
N GLN A 20 0.16 0.53 -21.03
CA GLN A 20 0.37 -0.28 -22.24
C GLN A 20 -0.42 -1.57 -22.19
N TYR A 21 -0.47 -2.23 -21.04
CA TYR A 21 -1.21 -3.46 -20.84
C TYR A 21 -2.71 -3.24 -21.05
N GLU A 22 -3.28 -2.23 -20.40
CA GLU A 22 -4.70 -1.87 -20.52
C GLU A 22 -5.08 -1.50 -21.96
N LYS A 23 -4.18 -0.85 -22.70
CA LYS A 23 -4.43 -0.41 -24.09
C LYS A 23 -4.30 -1.55 -25.11
N ASN A 24 -3.33 -2.44 -24.93
CA ASN A 24 -2.92 -3.38 -25.98
C ASN A 24 -3.48 -4.79 -25.80
N ILE A 25 -3.95 -5.14 -24.60
CA ILE A 25 -4.50 -6.46 -24.30
C ILE A 25 -6.02 -6.38 -24.24
N PRO A 26 -6.77 -7.25 -24.95
CA PRO A 26 -8.23 -7.30 -24.83
C PRO A 26 -8.68 -7.58 -23.40
N LYS A 27 -9.78 -6.95 -22.94
CA LYS A 27 -10.24 -7.04 -21.54
C LYS A 27 -10.40 -8.49 -21.03
N PHE A 28 -10.82 -9.43 -21.88
CA PHE A 28 -11.01 -10.84 -21.49
C PHE A 28 -9.70 -11.61 -21.26
N GLU A 29 -8.55 -11.08 -21.72
CA GLU A 29 -7.21 -11.64 -21.50
C GLU A 29 -6.43 -10.85 -20.44
N GLN A 30 -7.03 -9.82 -19.84
CA GLN A 30 -6.37 -8.98 -18.87
C GLN A 30 -6.33 -9.63 -17.49
N PHE A 31 -5.11 -9.79 -16.97
CA PHE A 31 -4.81 -10.15 -15.58
C PHE A 31 -4.49 -8.90 -14.78
N GLU A 32 -5.39 -7.91 -14.79
CA GLU A 32 -5.12 -6.57 -14.28
C GLU A 32 -4.74 -6.55 -12.79
N VAL A 33 -5.37 -7.38 -11.96
CA VAL A 33 -5.07 -7.45 -10.53
C VAL A 33 -3.71 -8.11 -10.29
N THR A 34 -3.37 -9.15 -11.06
CA THR A 34 -2.05 -9.78 -10.98
C THR A 34 -0.95 -8.80 -11.38
N LEU A 35 -1.17 -8.05 -12.47
CA LEU A 35 -0.25 -6.98 -12.88
C LEU A 35 -0.13 -5.91 -11.80
N LEU A 36 -1.25 -5.49 -11.19
CA LEU A 36 -1.24 -4.53 -10.10
C LEU A 36 -0.42 -5.02 -8.91
N ILE A 37 -0.57 -6.28 -8.49
CA ILE A 37 0.25 -6.88 -7.42
C ILE A 37 1.74 -6.84 -7.79
N ASN A 38 2.10 -7.20 -9.01
CA ASN A 38 3.48 -7.11 -9.48
C ASN A 38 4.01 -5.67 -9.46
N CYS A 39 3.18 -4.70 -9.84
CA CYS A 39 3.52 -3.28 -9.76
C CYS A 39 3.66 -2.81 -8.31
N LEU A 40 2.85 -3.29 -7.36
CA LEU A 40 2.97 -2.94 -5.94
C LEU A 40 4.32 -3.34 -5.34
N VAL A 41 4.90 -4.47 -5.78
CA VAL A 41 6.27 -4.86 -5.39
C VAL A 41 7.24 -3.72 -5.74
N GLY A 42 7.17 -3.24 -6.98
CA GLY A 42 8.00 -2.14 -7.46
C GLY A 42 7.66 -0.77 -6.84
N LEU A 43 6.38 -0.47 -6.64
CA LEU A 43 5.88 0.85 -6.24
C LEU A 43 5.78 1.05 -4.73
N LEU A 44 5.86 0.00 -3.91
CA LEU A 44 5.84 0.11 -2.44
C LEU A 44 7.16 -0.27 -1.78
N ILE A 45 7.89 -1.26 -2.31
CA ILE A 45 9.16 -1.70 -1.72
C ILE A 45 10.26 -0.68 -2.02
N LEU A 46 10.42 -0.29 -3.29
CA LEU A 46 11.48 0.61 -3.74
C LEU A 46 11.41 2.00 -3.08
N PRO A 47 10.22 2.62 -2.91
CA PRO A 47 10.14 3.87 -2.18
C PRO A 47 10.62 3.81 -0.74
N LYS A 48 10.51 2.68 -0.03
CA LYS A 48 10.97 2.63 1.37
C LYS A 48 12.50 2.60 1.50
N GLU A 49 13.21 2.09 0.49
CA GLU A 49 14.68 2.00 0.56
C GLU A 49 15.36 3.33 0.27
N ARG A 50 14.80 4.15 -0.63
CA ARG A 50 15.44 5.39 -1.08
C ARG A 50 14.62 6.66 -0.86
N PHE A 51 13.28 6.57 -0.76
CA PHE A 51 12.38 7.73 -0.69
C PHE A 51 11.47 7.80 0.54
N TYR A 52 11.62 6.88 1.50
CA TYR A 52 10.74 6.82 2.68
C TYR A 52 10.67 8.14 3.45
N LYS A 53 11.79 8.87 3.47
CA LYS A 53 11.89 10.18 4.12
C LYS A 53 11.06 11.25 3.41
N LYS A 54 10.86 11.13 2.09
CA LYS A 54 10.08 12.05 1.26
C LYS A 54 8.57 11.80 1.30
N ILE A 55 8.14 10.58 1.64
CA ILE A 55 6.71 10.27 1.77
C ILE A 55 6.08 11.24 2.80
N PRO A 56 5.04 11.99 2.41
CA PRO A 56 4.39 12.96 3.29
C PRO A 56 3.91 12.30 4.60
N ASN A 57 4.12 12.97 5.73
CA ASN A 57 3.59 12.53 7.01
C ASN A 57 2.18 13.11 7.24
N THR A 58 1.34 13.04 6.22
CA THR A 58 -0.02 13.61 6.21
C THR A 58 -1.00 12.60 6.83
N PRO A 59 -1.88 13.01 7.75
CA PRO A 59 -2.98 12.19 8.25
C PRO A 59 -3.87 11.64 7.14
N ILE A 60 -4.35 10.40 7.27
CA ILE A 60 -5.16 9.75 6.22
C ILE A 60 -6.45 10.53 5.90
N ASN A 61 -7.08 11.12 6.91
CA ASN A 61 -8.29 11.92 6.74
C ASN A 61 -8.07 13.23 5.94
N GLN A 62 -6.83 13.63 5.68
CA GLN A 62 -6.48 14.80 4.88
C GLN A 62 -6.09 14.46 3.43
N LEU A 63 -6.01 13.16 3.09
CA LEU A 63 -5.63 12.71 1.74
C LEU A 63 -6.80 12.78 0.76
N LYS A 64 -7.08 13.98 0.25
CA LYS A 64 -8.09 14.18 -0.81
C LYS A 64 -7.58 13.68 -2.15
N ASP A 65 -8.39 12.89 -2.86
CA ASP A 65 -8.10 12.38 -4.22
C ASP A 65 -6.89 11.44 -4.34
N TRP A 66 -6.47 10.83 -3.21
CA TRP A 66 -5.41 9.83 -3.20
C TRP A 66 -5.90 8.41 -3.44
N GLY A 67 -7.22 8.17 -3.58
CA GLY A 67 -7.78 6.82 -3.62
C GLY A 67 -7.63 6.01 -2.32
N LEU A 68 -6.92 6.54 -1.32
CA LEU A 68 -6.79 5.94 0.01
C LEU A 68 -7.64 6.73 1.01
N ARG A 69 -8.61 6.06 1.62
CA ARG A 69 -9.53 6.66 2.58
C ARG A 69 -9.44 5.97 3.94
N ALA A 70 -9.91 6.67 4.97
CA ALA A 70 -9.92 6.20 6.36
C ALA A 70 -10.74 4.90 6.53
N ASP A 71 -11.87 4.78 5.85
CA ASP A 71 -12.76 3.62 5.89
C ASP A 71 -12.20 2.38 5.16
N HIS A 72 -11.14 2.54 4.36
CA HIS A 72 -10.40 1.38 3.83
C HIS A 72 -9.51 0.72 4.90
N ILE A 73 -9.27 1.38 6.04
CA ILE A 73 -8.43 0.85 7.12
C ILE A 73 -9.31 0.22 8.18
N ILE A 74 -9.32 -1.12 8.23
CA ILE A 74 -10.11 -1.89 9.20
C ILE A 74 -9.42 -1.92 10.56
N LYS A 75 -8.09 -2.08 10.55
CA LYS A 75 -7.25 -2.05 11.75
C LYS A 75 -6.04 -1.17 11.49
N PRO A 76 -5.85 -0.07 12.24
CA PRO A 76 -4.74 0.86 12.03
C PRO A 76 -3.42 0.39 12.69
N GLY A 77 -3.46 -0.65 13.53
CA GLY A 77 -2.31 -1.11 14.31
C GLY A 77 -2.11 -0.33 15.59
N MET A 78 -0.89 -0.36 16.11
CA MET A 78 -0.51 0.24 17.39
C MET A 78 0.46 1.41 17.23
N GLU A 79 0.37 2.36 18.15
CA GLU A 79 1.38 3.39 18.33
C GLU A 79 2.64 2.79 18.97
N LYS A 80 3.79 2.97 18.31
CA LYS A 80 5.06 2.33 18.72
C LYS A 80 5.52 2.69 20.14
N ARG A 81 5.28 3.92 20.59
CA ARG A 81 5.77 4.42 21.89
C ARG A 81 4.85 4.06 23.03
N SER A 82 3.55 4.27 22.87
CA SER A 82 2.57 4.05 23.93
C SER A 82 2.07 2.62 24.02
N LEU A 83 2.28 1.82 22.96
CA LEU A 83 1.67 0.49 22.78
C LEU A 83 0.16 0.51 23.01
N LYS A 84 -0.48 1.63 22.64
CA LYS A 84 -1.93 1.78 22.54
C LYS A 84 -2.35 1.60 21.08
N GLU A 85 -3.61 1.23 20.87
CA GLU A 85 -4.20 1.21 19.54
C GLU A 85 -4.08 2.59 18.90
N LEU A 86 -3.59 2.62 17.67
CA LEU A 86 -3.52 3.83 16.88
C LEU A 86 -4.94 4.21 16.48
N THR A 87 -5.31 5.47 16.60
CA THR A 87 -6.61 5.93 16.07
C THR A 87 -6.46 6.31 14.61
N ILE A 88 -7.56 6.27 13.86
CA ILE A 88 -7.53 6.57 12.43
C ILE A 88 -7.09 8.01 12.13
N GLU A 89 -7.37 8.96 13.04
CA GLU A 89 -6.98 10.37 12.94
C GLU A 89 -5.47 10.57 13.12
N LYS A 90 -4.81 9.65 13.83
CA LYS A 90 -3.36 9.67 14.05
C LYS A 90 -2.60 8.85 13.00
N LEU A 91 -3.30 8.04 12.23
CA LEU A 91 -2.70 7.24 11.16
C LEU A 91 -2.29 8.17 10.00
N THR A 92 -1.02 8.08 9.59
CA THR A 92 -0.48 8.89 8.50
C THR A 92 -0.23 8.06 7.24
N LEU A 93 -0.18 8.73 6.09
CA LEU A 93 0.20 8.15 4.80
C LEU A 93 1.49 7.32 4.92
N LYS A 94 2.50 7.89 5.55
CA LYS A 94 3.81 7.26 5.75
C LYS A 94 3.71 5.94 6.50
N GLU A 95 2.87 5.88 7.53
CA GLU A 95 2.64 4.65 8.29
C GLU A 95 1.84 3.63 7.47
N VAL A 96 0.81 4.05 6.74
CA VAL A 96 0.05 3.14 5.84
C VAL A 96 0.94 2.56 4.75
N VAL A 97 1.73 3.36 4.05
CA VAL A 97 2.68 2.88 3.04
C VAL A 97 3.66 1.88 3.66
N ARG A 98 4.16 2.17 4.88
CA ARG A 98 5.05 1.25 5.59
C ARG A 98 4.39 -0.10 5.84
N ARG A 99 3.13 -0.12 6.29
CA ARG A 99 2.36 -1.34 6.60
C ARG A 99 1.99 -2.11 5.34
N MET A 100 1.44 -1.44 4.33
CA MET A 100 1.15 -2.05 3.02
C MET A 100 2.40 -2.66 2.40
N ARG A 101 3.56 -1.98 2.48
CA ARG A 101 4.82 -2.56 2.01
C ARG A 101 5.16 -3.84 2.74
N ASN A 102 5.03 -3.86 4.08
CA ASN A 102 5.30 -5.06 4.86
C ASN A 102 4.39 -6.21 4.41
N SER A 103 3.11 -5.94 4.18
CA SER A 103 2.15 -6.91 3.63
C SER A 103 2.62 -7.46 2.29
N VAL A 104 2.95 -6.59 1.33
CA VAL A 104 3.42 -7.00 -0.01
C VAL A 104 4.73 -7.79 0.06
N SER A 105 5.72 -7.33 0.83
CA SER A 105 7.03 -8.00 0.93
C SER A 105 6.97 -9.38 1.59
N HIS A 106 5.94 -9.64 2.39
CA HIS A 106 5.70 -10.94 3.01
C HIS A 106 4.55 -11.71 2.36
N PHE A 107 4.05 -11.24 1.21
CA PHE A 107 2.92 -11.81 0.49
C PHE A 107 1.68 -12.06 1.37
N LYS A 108 1.45 -11.16 2.34
CA LYS A 108 0.28 -11.15 3.22
C LYS A 108 -0.87 -10.37 2.58
N LEU A 109 -1.25 -10.82 1.38
CA LEU A 109 -2.30 -10.25 0.55
C LEU A 109 -3.42 -11.27 0.38
N GLU A 110 -4.66 -10.79 0.41
CA GLU A 110 -5.82 -11.56 0.00
C GLU A 110 -6.60 -10.78 -1.06
N VAL A 111 -7.34 -11.49 -1.91
CA VAL A 111 -8.24 -10.90 -2.89
C VAL A 111 -9.68 -11.09 -2.43
N ARG A 112 -10.54 -10.09 -2.67
CA ARG A 112 -12.00 -10.24 -2.55
C ARG A 112 -12.65 -9.88 -3.86
N GLY A 113 -13.72 -10.59 -4.20
CA GLY A 113 -14.51 -10.36 -5.41
C GLY A 113 -15.99 -10.38 -5.12
N ASP A 114 -16.77 -10.07 -6.14
CA ASP A 114 -18.24 -10.08 -6.11
C ASP A 114 -18.84 -11.36 -6.73
N GLY A 115 -17.98 -12.32 -7.10
CA GLY A 115 -18.35 -13.55 -7.79
C GLY A 115 -18.03 -13.53 -9.28
N ASN A 116 -17.85 -12.35 -9.89
CA ASN A 116 -17.46 -12.18 -11.29
C ASN A 116 -16.04 -11.64 -11.43
N GLU A 117 -15.67 -10.65 -10.62
CA GLU A 117 -14.37 -9.98 -10.70
C GLU A 117 -13.75 -9.76 -9.33
N ILE A 118 -12.43 -9.55 -9.32
CA ILE A 118 -11.71 -9.15 -8.11
C ILE A 118 -11.91 -7.64 -7.93
N THR A 119 -12.57 -7.27 -6.84
CA THR A 119 -12.94 -5.88 -6.56
C THR A 119 -12.03 -5.23 -5.53
N HIS A 120 -11.41 -6.02 -4.64
CA HIS A 120 -10.58 -5.50 -3.54
C HIS A 120 -9.31 -6.31 -3.31
N LEU A 121 -8.28 -5.62 -2.80
CA LEU A 121 -7.11 -6.21 -2.19
C LEU A 121 -7.11 -5.97 -0.68
N VAL A 122 -6.79 -7.01 0.08
CA VAL A 122 -6.65 -6.98 1.53
C VAL A 122 -5.17 -7.03 1.88
N PHE A 123 -4.71 -6.05 2.67
CA PHE A 123 -3.35 -5.96 3.16
C PHE A 123 -3.35 -6.26 4.65
N SER A 124 -2.55 -7.25 5.08
CA SER A 124 -2.39 -7.55 6.51
C SER A 124 -0.93 -7.44 6.96
N ASP A 125 -0.69 -6.78 8.09
CA ASP A 125 0.61 -6.74 8.74
C ASP A 125 0.43 -6.99 10.23
N GLN A 126 1.17 -7.96 10.76
CA GLN A 126 1.01 -8.41 12.14
C GLN A 126 2.36 -8.66 12.80
N HIS A 127 2.54 -8.07 13.97
CA HIS A 127 3.72 -8.27 14.82
C HIS A 127 3.33 -8.48 16.28
N ILE A 128 4.13 -9.27 16.99
CA ILE A 128 4.06 -9.34 18.46
C ILE A 128 4.94 -8.23 19.01
N VAL A 129 4.38 -7.40 19.89
CA VAL A 129 5.11 -6.36 20.61
C VAL A 129 5.10 -6.66 22.11
N PHE A 130 6.22 -6.37 22.76
CA PHE A 130 6.42 -6.58 24.19
C PHE A 130 6.34 -5.24 24.90
N SER A 131 5.55 -5.15 25.97
CA SER A 131 5.59 -3.97 26.85
C SER A 131 6.64 -4.17 27.93
N ASP A 132 7.50 -3.17 28.14
CA ASP A 132 8.60 -3.23 29.12
C ASP A 132 8.12 -3.47 30.55
N GLN A 133 6.89 -3.08 30.87
CA GLN A 133 6.41 -3.10 32.24
C GLN A 133 5.82 -4.44 32.67
N HIS A 134 5.15 -5.18 31.79
CA HIS A 134 4.56 -6.49 32.10
C HIS A 134 4.80 -7.40 30.90
N LYS A 135 5.17 -8.67 31.10
CA LYS A 135 5.38 -9.71 30.05
C LYS A 135 4.12 -10.02 29.18
N LEU A 136 3.22 -9.06 28.99
CA LEU A 136 2.06 -9.11 28.12
C LEU A 136 2.50 -8.98 26.65
N LYS A 137 2.25 -10.05 25.90
CA LYS A 137 2.33 -10.05 24.45
C LYS A 137 1.13 -9.30 23.91
N LYS A 138 1.36 -8.15 23.27
CA LYS A 138 0.32 -7.47 22.48
C LYS A 138 0.52 -7.77 21.00
N LYS A 139 -0.58 -7.74 20.25
CA LYS A 139 -0.59 -8.01 18.82
C LYS A 139 -0.84 -6.70 18.09
N ASP A 140 0.18 -6.19 17.43
CA ASP A 140 0.06 -5.04 16.53
C ASP A 140 -0.48 -5.55 15.20
N VAL A 141 -1.73 -5.22 14.89
CA VAL A 141 -2.45 -5.70 13.70
C VAL A 141 -2.85 -4.52 12.84
N PHE A 142 -2.31 -4.46 11.64
CA PHE A 142 -2.78 -3.62 10.56
C PHE A 142 -3.57 -4.45 9.56
N GLU A 143 -4.72 -3.93 9.14
CA GLU A 143 -5.56 -4.51 8.11
C GLU A 143 -6.20 -3.39 7.30
N ALA A 144 -6.03 -3.45 5.97
CA ALA A 144 -6.67 -2.53 5.04
C ALA A 144 -7.35 -3.32 3.91
N VAL A 145 -8.56 -2.92 3.56
CA VAL A 145 -9.35 -3.48 2.46
C VAL A 145 -9.58 -2.34 1.47
N ILE A 146 -8.91 -2.40 0.33
CA ILE A 146 -8.86 -1.28 -0.62
C ILE A 146 -9.43 -1.74 -1.97
N PRO A 147 -10.41 -1.02 -2.54
CA PRO A 147 -10.88 -1.29 -3.90
C PRO A 147 -9.74 -1.20 -4.92
N VAL A 148 -9.75 -2.04 -5.94
CA VAL A 148 -8.68 -2.08 -6.97
C VAL A 148 -8.47 -0.71 -7.64
N GLU A 149 -9.55 -0.03 -8.02
CA GLU A 149 -9.48 1.31 -8.66
C GLU A 149 -8.93 2.40 -7.73
N CYS A 150 -9.30 2.32 -6.46
CA CYS A 150 -8.77 3.18 -5.40
C CYS A 150 -7.26 2.95 -5.24
N LEU A 151 -6.81 1.69 -5.30
CA LEU A 151 -5.41 1.35 -5.20
C LEU A 151 -4.59 1.82 -6.41
N LYS A 152 -5.12 1.69 -7.64
CA LYS A 152 -4.50 2.24 -8.88
C LYS A 152 -4.25 3.74 -8.74
N THR A 153 -5.24 4.48 -8.23
CA THR A 153 -5.12 5.93 -7.97
C THR A 153 -4.05 6.20 -6.91
N PHE A 154 -4.08 5.45 -5.82
CA PHE A 154 -3.13 5.60 -4.71
C PHE A 154 -1.67 5.42 -5.12
N VAL A 155 -1.35 4.33 -5.82
CA VAL A 155 0.03 4.05 -6.20
C VAL A 155 0.54 5.07 -7.22
N THR A 156 -0.33 5.59 -8.08
CA THR A 156 0.00 6.67 -9.03
C THR A 156 0.33 7.96 -8.30
N LYS A 157 -0.50 8.37 -7.33
CA LYS A 157 -0.24 9.56 -6.51
C LYS A 157 1.02 9.41 -5.65
N LEU A 158 1.22 8.23 -5.06
CA LEU A 158 2.42 7.92 -4.28
C LEU A 158 3.68 8.04 -5.14
N ALA A 159 3.66 7.45 -6.34
CA ALA A 159 4.75 7.52 -7.32
C ALA A 159 5.08 8.98 -7.74
N GLN A 160 4.08 9.84 -7.86
CA GLN A 160 4.27 11.26 -8.19
C GLN A 160 4.80 12.10 -7.01
N SER A 161 4.69 11.60 -5.78
CA SER A 161 5.07 12.33 -4.57
C SER A 161 6.53 12.16 -4.13
N VAL A 162 7.30 11.28 -4.78
CA VAL A 162 8.66 10.86 -4.36
C VAL A 162 9.78 11.28 -5.31
#